data_AF-A0A7J9HCU3-F1
#
_entry.id   AF-A0A7J9HCU3-F1
#
_cell.length_a   1.000
_cell.length_b   1.000
_cell.length_c   1.000
_cell.angle_alpha   90.00
_cell.angle_beta   90.00
_cell.angle_gamma   90.00
#
_symmetry.space_group_name_H-M   'P 1'
#
loop_
_entity.id
_entity.type
_entity.pdbx_description
1 polymer ?
#
loop_
_entity_poly.entity_id
_entity_poly.type
_entity_poly.pdbx_seq_one_letter_code
_entity_poly.pdbx_strand_id
1 'polypeptide(L)'
;MHTMFLAMADARAVLIKLADRLHNMMTLDALPLLKQQRFAKETLEIFAPLANRLGISNWKEQLENLCFKHLDPDQHKELSSRVVDSFDEALITSAIEKLERVLRDEEIPYLVISGRHKSLYSIYSKMLKKKLTMDEIHDICGLRVIVENVDDCYKALRVVHQLWSEVPGKLKDYITRPKFNGYQSLHTVVMGDGTVPLEVQIRTKEMHLQAEFGFAAHWRYKEGDCKHSSFVLQMVQWARWVVTWHCETMNKDHSSIAYNDSFKPHCSFPNHLDDCPFSYKPHCCDDGPVFVIMIENDKMSVQEFPADSTMMDLLERAGLGNSRRSPFGFTLKEELRPRLNHEPVNDPTCRLKMGDVVELTPAIPDKSLTEYREEIQRMYNSGLPVSSAGTSASSMIASRT
;
A
#
# COMPACT_ATOMS: atom_id res chain seq x y z
N MET A 1 -10.65 3.61 19.68
CA MET A 1 -9.82 4.74 19.19
C MET A 1 -8.34 4.55 19.53
N HIS A 2 -7.94 4.16 20.75
CA HIS A 2 -6.54 3.79 21.04
C HIS A 2 -5.94 2.71 20.11
N THR A 3 -6.78 1.80 19.62
CA THR A 3 -6.40 0.78 18.63
C THR A 3 -6.17 1.31 17.21
N MET A 4 -6.69 2.50 16.87
CA MET A 4 -6.34 3.18 15.60
C MET A 4 -4.97 3.85 15.67
N PHE A 5 -4.56 4.36 16.83
CA PHE A 5 -3.22 4.90 17.03
C PHE A 5 -2.13 3.82 16.91
N LEU A 6 -2.45 2.58 17.30
CA LEU A 6 -1.62 1.40 17.06
C LEU A 6 -1.48 1.05 15.57
N ALA A 7 -2.46 1.44 14.73
CA ALA A 7 -2.27 1.32 13.29
C ALA A 7 -1.14 2.27 12.88
N MET A 8 -1.18 3.54 13.23
CA MET A 8 -0.23 4.56 12.73
C MET A 8 1.26 4.20 12.91
N ALA A 9 1.63 3.36 13.88
CA ALA A 9 3.01 2.89 14.07
C ALA A 9 3.42 1.67 13.23
N ASP A 10 2.49 0.81 12.79
CA ASP A 10 2.83 -0.43 12.07
C ASP A 10 1.66 -1.01 11.24
N ALA A 11 1.79 -0.99 9.90
CA ALA A 11 0.83 -1.58 8.97
C ALA A 11 0.58 -3.08 9.23
N ARG A 12 1.56 -3.80 9.81
CA ARG A 12 1.41 -5.23 10.15
C ARG A 12 0.37 -5.46 11.24
N ALA A 13 0.24 -4.56 12.20
CA ALA A 13 -0.76 -4.70 13.27
C ALA A 13 -2.18 -4.74 12.68
N VAL A 14 -2.43 -3.93 11.65
CA VAL A 14 -3.72 -3.93 10.94
C VAL A 14 -3.92 -5.21 10.14
N LEU A 15 -2.88 -5.73 9.47
CA LEU A 15 -2.95 -7.02 8.78
C LEU A 15 -3.26 -8.17 9.74
N ILE A 16 -2.59 -8.22 10.90
CA ILE A 16 -2.85 -9.20 11.95
C ILE A 16 -4.30 -9.07 12.44
N LYS A 17 -4.79 -7.84 12.65
CA LYS A 17 -6.16 -7.64 13.12
C LYS A 17 -7.22 -8.00 12.08
N LEU A 18 -6.95 -7.77 10.80
CA LEU A 18 -7.82 -8.21 9.71
C LEU A 18 -7.83 -9.73 9.60
N ALA A 19 -6.68 -10.40 9.74
CA ALA A 19 -6.60 -11.86 9.75
C ALA A 19 -7.37 -12.47 10.95
N ASP A 20 -7.17 -11.93 12.15
CA ASP A 20 -7.93 -12.29 13.35
C ASP A 20 -9.43 -12.09 13.13
N ARG A 21 -9.83 -10.93 12.58
CA ARG A 21 -11.26 -10.67 12.30
C ARG A 21 -11.82 -11.65 11.26
N LEU A 22 -11.09 -11.96 10.20
CA LEU A 22 -11.51 -12.93 9.19
C LEU A 22 -11.73 -14.31 9.80
N HIS A 23 -10.79 -14.78 10.63
CA HIS A 23 -10.94 -16.05 11.35
C HIS A 23 -12.18 -16.04 12.26
N ASN A 24 -12.37 -14.99 13.06
CA ASN A 24 -13.55 -14.85 13.91
C ASN A 24 -14.87 -14.88 13.12
N MET A 25 -14.89 -14.28 11.93
CA MET A 25 -16.07 -14.32 11.05
C MET A 25 -16.31 -15.71 10.44
N MET A 26 -15.26 -16.49 10.17
CA MET A 26 -15.39 -17.87 9.69
C MET A 26 -16.02 -18.81 10.75
N THR A 27 -15.78 -18.53 12.03
CA THR A 27 -16.29 -19.34 13.16
C THR A 27 -17.46 -18.68 13.89
N LEU A 28 -18.12 -17.70 13.26
CA LEU A 28 -19.12 -16.85 13.92
C LEU A 28 -20.37 -17.61 14.36
N ASP A 29 -20.69 -18.72 13.68
CA ASP A 29 -21.85 -19.58 13.94
C ASP A 29 -21.93 -20.10 15.40
N ALA A 30 -20.79 -20.18 16.11
CA ALA A 30 -20.73 -20.64 17.51
C ALA A 30 -21.28 -19.62 18.53
N LEU A 31 -21.51 -18.37 18.14
CA LEU A 31 -22.00 -17.31 19.03
C LEU A 31 -23.52 -17.18 19.01
N PRO A 32 -24.16 -16.61 20.06
CA PRO A 32 -25.57 -16.24 20.01
C PRO A 32 -25.87 -15.22 18.90
N LEU A 33 -27.05 -15.29 18.30
CA LEU A 33 -27.45 -14.49 17.12
C LEU A 33 -27.19 -12.98 17.27
N LEU A 34 -27.51 -12.39 18.42
CA LEU A 34 -27.26 -10.96 18.68
C LEU A 34 -25.77 -10.59 18.58
N LYS A 35 -24.88 -11.47 19.05
CA LYS A 35 -23.44 -11.27 18.90
C LYS A 35 -23.04 -11.44 17.44
N GLN A 36 -23.54 -12.46 16.75
CA GLN A 36 -23.25 -12.65 15.32
C GLN A 36 -23.56 -11.40 14.51
N GLN A 37 -24.78 -10.87 14.65
CA GLN A 37 -25.21 -9.65 13.94
C GLN A 37 -24.35 -8.44 14.27
N ARG A 38 -24.01 -8.24 15.56
CA ARG A 38 -23.13 -7.13 15.98
C ARG A 38 -21.75 -7.23 15.34
N PHE A 39 -21.12 -8.41 15.39
CA PHE A 39 -19.80 -8.65 14.82
C PHE A 39 -19.81 -8.52 13.30
N ALA A 40 -20.84 -9.06 12.63
CA ALA A 40 -20.99 -8.93 11.18
C ALA A 40 -21.19 -7.47 10.76
N LYS A 41 -22.00 -6.70 11.48
CA LYS A 41 -22.20 -5.27 11.22
C LYS A 41 -20.91 -4.47 11.39
N GLU A 42 -20.21 -4.65 12.51
CA GLU A 42 -18.90 -4.01 12.75
C GLU A 42 -17.90 -4.38 11.65
N THR A 43 -17.87 -5.64 11.24
CA THR A 43 -16.98 -6.13 10.18
C THR A 43 -17.29 -5.46 8.85
N LEU A 44 -18.56 -5.35 8.48
CA LEU A 44 -18.97 -4.73 7.23
C LEU A 44 -18.72 -3.22 7.22
N GLU A 45 -18.90 -2.54 8.34
CA GLU A 45 -18.75 -1.08 8.43
C GLU A 45 -17.28 -0.63 8.58
N ILE A 46 -16.43 -1.45 9.22
CA ILE A 46 -15.05 -1.07 9.57
C ILE A 46 -14.03 -1.93 8.82
N PHE A 47 -14.09 -3.24 8.98
CA PHE A 47 -13.00 -4.13 8.56
C PHE A 47 -13.00 -4.42 7.06
N ALA A 48 -14.15 -4.61 6.42
CA ALA A 48 -14.24 -4.79 4.97
C ALA A 48 -13.78 -3.53 4.20
N PRO A 49 -14.23 -2.30 4.56
CA PRO A 49 -13.68 -1.08 3.97
C PRO A 49 -12.19 -0.93 4.19
N LEU A 50 -11.68 -1.28 5.38
CA LEU A 50 -10.24 -1.24 5.69
C LEU A 50 -9.44 -2.21 4.79
N ALA A 51 -9.91 -3.44 4.60
CA ALA A 51 -9.30 -4.40 3.67
C ALA A 51 -9.31 -3.89 2.23
N ASN A 52 -10.44 -3.32 1.77
CA ASN A 52 -10.55 -2.71 0.44
C ASN A 52 -9.57 -1.56 0.24
N ARG A 53 -9.43 -0.71 1.26
CA ARG A 53 -8.53 0.44 1.28
C ARG A 53 -7.06 0.02 1.24
N LEU A 54 -6.70 -1.08 1.90
CA LEU A 54 -5.38 -1.72 1.80
C LEU A 54 -5.14 -2.46 0.47
N GLY A 55 -6.15 -2.54 -0.40
CA GLY A 55 -6.06 -3.25 -1.68
C GLY A 55 -6.16 -4.78 -1.56
N ILE A 56 -6.53 -5.32 -0.39
CA ILE A 56 -6.60 -6.76 -0.13
C ILE A 56 -7.98 -7.27 -0.57
N SER A 57 -8.18 -7.43 -1.89
CA SER A 57 -9.49 -7.78 -2.44
C SER A 57 -9.99 -9.13 -1.94
N ASN A 58 -9.11 -10.12 -1.78
CA ASN A 58 -9.48 -11.45 -1.34
C ASN A 58 -10.11 -11.45 0.07
N TRP A 59 -9.46 -10.80 1.04
CA TRP A 59 -10.00 -10.71 2.40
C TRP A 59 -11.26 -9.86 2.47
N LYS A 60 -11.30 -8.75 1.71
CA LYS A 60 -12.51 -7.94 1.61
C LYS A 60 -13.71 -8.78 1.14
N GLU A 61 -13.57 -9.50 0.03
CA GLU A 61 -14.67 -10.30 -0.54
C GLU A 61 -15.11 -11.41 0.42
N GLN A 62 -14.18 -12.08 1.11
CA GLN A 62 -14.51 -13.09 2.12
C GLN A 62 -15.26 -12.48 3.32
N LEU A 63 -14.76 -11.36 3.87
CA LEU A 63 -15.42 -10.67 4.97
C LEU A 63 -16.83 -10.22 4.58
N GLU A 64 -16.99 -9.61 3.40
CA GLU A 64 -18.28 -9.15 2.88
C GLU A 64 -19.29 -10.29 2.72
N ASN A 65 -18.88 -11.42 2.14
CA ASN A 65 -19.75 -12.58 1.98
C ASN A 65 -20.16 -13.20 3.33
N LEU A 66 -19.21 -13.32 4.27
CA LEU A 66 -19.51 -13.79 5.63
C LEU A 66 -20.48 -12.83 6.33
N CYS A 67 -20.26 -11.53 6.22
CA CYS A 67 -21.19 -10.53 6.77
C CYS A 67 -22.58 -10.67 6.16
N PHE A 68 -22.67 -10.86 4.84
CA PHE A 68 -23.94 -11.03 4.14
C PHE A 68 -24.72 -12.23 4.66
N LYS A 69 -24.06 -13.39 4.81
CA LYS A 69 -24.66 -14.61 5.38
C LYS A 69 -25.30 -14.36 6.74
N HIS A 70 -24.68 -13.56 7.61
CA HIS A 70 -25.14 -13.34 8.98
C HIS A 70 -26.08 -12.15 9.16
N LEU A 71 -26.00 -11.14 8.29
CA LEU A 71 -26.86 -9.95 8.35
C LEU A 71 -28.19 -10.17 7.61
N ASP A 72 -28.18 -10.94 6.51
CA ASP A 72 -29.35 -11.18 5.67
C ASP A 72 -29.36 -12.63 5.14
N PRO A 73 -29.63 -13.61 6.02
CA PRO A 73 -29.49 -15.04 5.68
C PRO A 73 -30.46 -15.50 4.60
N ASP A 74 -31.68 -14.96 4.57
CA ASP A 74 -32.71 -15.35 3.60
C ASP A 74 -32.32 -14.91 2.19
N GLN A 75 -31.93 -13.65 2.02
CA GLN A 75 -31.47 -13.15 0.71
C GLN A 75 -30.15 -13.78 0.30
N HIS A 76 -29.24 -14.06 1.25
CA HIS A 76 -28.02 -14.81 0.95
C HIS A 76 -28.35 -16.18 0.37
N LYS A 77 -29.29 -16.92 0.98
CA LYS A 77 -29.70 -18.25 0.51
C LYS A 77 -30.35 -18.21 -0.87
N GLU A 78 -31.28 -17.28 -1.08
CA GLU A 78 -31.97 -17.10 -2.37
C GLU A 78 -31.02 -16.66 -3.50
N LEU A 79 -30.10 -15.73 -3.22
CA LEU A 79 -29.13 -15.30 -4.21
C LEU A 79 -28.10 -16.39 -4.51
N SER A 80 -27.67 -17.13 -3.49
CA SER A 80 -26.73 -18.24 -3.66
C SER A 80 -27.31 -19.35 -4.55
N SER A 81 -28.59 -19.71 -4.41
CA SER A 81 -29.19 -20.73 -5.27
C SER A 81 -29.29 -20.25 -6.72
N ARG A 82 -29.76 -19.02 -6.93
CA ARG A 82 -29.87 -18.45 -8.28
C ARG A 82 -28.52 -18.32 -8.97
N VAL A 83 -27.46 -17.97 -8.24
CA VAL A 83 -26.11 -17.83 -8.82
C VAL A 83 -25.59 -19.16 -9.31
N VAL A 84 -25.82 -20.25 -8.56
CA VAL A 84 -25.47 -21.61 -8.99
C VAL A 84 -26.23 -21.98 -10.27
N ASP A 85 -27.53 -21.70 -10.34
CA ASP A 85 -28.35 -22.01 -11.52
C ASP A 85 -27.95 -21.17 -12.75
N SER A 86 -27.48 -19.94 -12.56
CA SER A 86 -27.03 -19.03 -13.63
C SER A 86 -25.63 -19.33 -14.16
N PHE A 87 -24.84 -20.15 -13.44
CA PHE A 87 -23.45 -20.40 -13.79
C PHE A 87 -23.35 -21.48 -14.86
N ASP A 88 -23.18 -21.05 -16.11
CA ASP A 88 -22.88 -21.95 -17.22
C ASP A 88 -21.36 -22.18 -17.33
N GLU A 89 -20.89 -23.24 -16.69
CA GLU A 89 -19.49 -23.67 -16.73
C GLU A 89 -19.02 -24.00 -18.15
N ALA A 90 -19.89 -24.55 -18.99
CA ALA A 90 -19.57 -24.92 -20.36
C ALA A 90 -19.38 -23.67 -21.24
N LEU A 91 -20.19 -22.63 -21.04
CA LEU A 91 -20.02 -21.34 -21.73
C LEU A 91 -18.67 -20.70 -21.40
N ILE A 92 -18.29 -20.67 -20.11
CA ILE A 92 -17.02 -20.10 -19.66
C ILE A 92 -15.84 -20.90 -20.23
N THR A 93 -15.91 -22.23 -20.17
CA THR A 93 -14.86 -23.12 -20.69
C THR A 93 -14.69 -22.91 -22.20
N SER A 94 -15.79 -22.86 -22.96
CA SER A 94 -15.76 -22.57 -24.39
C SER A 94 -15.17 -21.19 -24.70
N ALA A 95 -15.51 -20.16 -23.91
CA ALA A 95 -14.96 -18.82 -24.08
C ALA A 95 -13.45 -18.77 -23.79
N ILE A 96 -12.98 -19.51 -22.76
CA ILE A 96 -11.55 -19.67 -22.46
C ILE A 96 -10.84 -20.33 -23.64
N GLU A 97 -11.34 -21.47 -24.13
CA GLU A 97 -10.73 -22.21 -25.24
C GLU A 97 -10.64 -21.38 -26.53
N LYS A 98 -11.68 -20.60 -26.84
CA LYS A 98 -11.68 -19.68 -27.99
C LYS A 98 -10.64 -18.59 -27.83
N LEU A 99 -10.60 -17.93 -26.67
CA LEU A 99 -9.64 -16.86 -26.41
C LEU A 99 -8.20 -17.38 -26.45
N GLU A 100 -7.95 -18.54 -25.84
CA GLU A 100 -6.64 -19.19 -25.87
C GLU A 100 -6.18 -19.54 -27.28
N ARG A 101 -7.09 -20.04 -28.13
CA ARG A 101 -6.76 -20.37 -29.53
C ARG A 101 -6.26 -19.15 -30.28
N VAL A 102 -7.01 -18.04 -30.24
CA VAL A 102 -6.64 -16.81 -30.96
C VAL A 102 -5.38 -16.18 -30.37
N LEU A 103 -5.20 -16.20 -29.05
CA LEU A 103 -3.96 -15.72 -28.43
C LEU A 103 -2.73 -16.52 -28.88
N ARG A 104 -2.86 -17.84 -29.07
CA ARG A 104 -1.79 -18.67 -29.61
C ARG A 104 -1.53 -18.42 -31.09
N ASP A 105 -2.58 -18.29 -31.89
CA ASP A 105 -2.47 -18.02 -33.34
C ASP A 105 -1.80 -16.67 -33.63
N GLU A 106 -2.02 -15.67 -32.77
CA GLU A 106 -1.41 -14.33 -32.85
C GLU A 106 -0.09 -14.22 -32.06
N GLU A 107 0.44 -15.33 -31.53
CA GLU A 107 1.69 -15.41 -30.76
C GLU A 107 1.78 -14.43 -29.57
N ILE A 108 0.65 -14.17 -28.90
CA ILE A 108 0.60 -13.27 -27.73
C ILE A 108 0.86 -14.08 -26.45
N PRO A 109 1.93 -13.76 -25.71
CA PRO A 109 2.26 -14.49 -24.49
C PRO A 109 1.22 -14.22 -23.40
N TYR A 110 0.71 -15.28 -22.81
CA TYR A 110 -0.15 -15.24 -21.63
C TYR A 110 0.30 -16.30 -20.62
N LEU A 111 0.04 -16.04 -19.34
CA LEU A 111 0.40 -16.96 -18.25
C LEU A 111 -0.77 -17.86 -17.89
N VAL A 112 -1.94 -17.26 -17.65
CA VAL A 112 -3.14 -17.96 -17.18
C VAL A 112 -4.37 -17.25 -17.69
N ILE A 113 -5.34 -18.04 -18.18
CA ILE A 113 -6.72 -17.58 -18.41
C ILE A 113 -7.62 -18.38 -17.47
N SER A 114 -8.45 -17.69 -16.70
CA SER A 114 -9.36 -18.35 -15.75
C SER A 114 -10.75 -17.72 -15.77
N GLY A 115 -11.76 -18.54 -15.52
CA GLY A 115 -13.10 -18.04 -15.20
C GLY A 115 -13.08 -17.21 -13.91
N ARG A 116 -13.81 -16.11 -13.91
CA ARG A 116 -14.04 -15.25 -12.75
C ARG A 116 -15.54 -15.20 -12.49
N HIS A 117 -15.94 -15.44 -11.25
CA HIS A 117 -17.29 -15.13 -10.78
C HIS A 117 -17.25 -13.90 -9.87
N LYS A 118 -18.35 -13.16 -9.84
CA LYS A 118 -18.55 -12.05 -8.92
C LYS A 118 -18.94 -12.58 -7.54
N SER A 119 -18.44 -11.95 -6.47
CA SER A 119 -18.83 -12.34 -5.11
C SER A 119 -20.34 -12.10 -4.88
N LEU A 120 -20.99 -12.96 -4.09
CA LEU A 120 -22.41 -12.86 -3.78
C LEU A 120 -22.78 -11.48 -3.23
N TYR A 121 -22.00 -10.96 -2.29
CA TYR A 121 -22.24 -9.64 -1.74
C TYR A 121 -22.06 -8.51 -2.78
N SER A 122 -21.14 -8.66 -3.75
CA SER A 122 -20.98 -7.69 -4.83
C SER A 122 -22.16 -7.69 -5.80
N ILE A 123 -22.75 -8.86 -6.07
CA ILE A 123 -23.98 -8.98 -6.86
C ILE A 123 -25.11 -8.28 -6.11
N TYR A 124 -25.33 -8.65 -4.84
CA TYR A 124 -26.34 -8.04 -3.97
C TYR A 124 -26.20 -6.52 -3.87
N SER A 125 -25.01 -6.01 -3.59
CA SER A 125 -24.72 -4.58 -3.51
C SER A 125 -25.01 -3.86 -4.82
N LYS A 126 -24.79 -4.51 -5.97
CA LYS A 126 -25.08 -3.95 -7.29
C LYS A 126 -26.59 -3.94 -7.56
N MET A 127 -27.32 -4.99 -7.17
CA MET A 127 -28.79 -5.05 -7.23
C MET A 127 -29.38 -3.86 -6.47
N LEU A 128 -28.97 -3.68 -5.21
CA LEU A 128 -29.45 -2.57 -4.36
C LEU A 128 -29.11 -1.19 -4.94
N LYS A 129 -27.84 -0.96 -5.30
CA LYS A 129 -27.37 0.35 -5.75
C LYS A 129 -28.03 0.79 -7.06
N LYS A 130 -28.27 -0.16 -7.97
CA LYS A 130 -28.83 0.14 -9.29
C LYS A 130 -30.33 -0.14 -9.40
N LYS A 131 -30.95 -0.70 -8.35
CA LYS A 131 -32.34 -1.17 -8.35
C LYS A 131 -32.61 -2.14 -9.50
N LEU A 132 -31.68 -3.08 -9.70
CA LEU A 132 -31.75 -4.09 -10.76
C LEU A 132 -32.13 -5.45 -10.17
N THR A 133 -32.82 -6.27 -10.97
CA THR A 133 -32.97 -7.70 -10.68
C THR A 133 -31.69 -8.45 -11.02
N MET A 134 -31.58 -9.70 -10.58
CA MET A 134 -30.40 -10.51 -10.85
C MET A 134 -30.20 -10.77 -12.35
N ASP A 135 -31.29 -10.99 -13.09
CA ASP A 135 -31.25 -11.28 -14.53
C ASP A 135 -30.71 -10.11 -15.37
N GLU A 136 -30.81 -8.89 -14.84
CA GLU A 136 -30.25 -7.67 -15.44
C GLU A 136 -28.76 -7.47 -15.10
N ILE A 137 -28.19 -8.32 -14.23
CA ILE A 137 -26.77 -8.27 -13.87
C ILE A 137 -25.97 -9.12 -14.85
N HIS A 138 -25.51 -8.40 -15.85
CA HIS A 138 -24.69 -8.87 -16.95
C HIS A 138 -23.22 -9.19 -16.62
N ASP A 139 -22.73 -8.90 -15.40
CA ASP A 139 -21.32 -9.05 -15.01
C ASP A 139 -21.12 -10.07 -13.87
N ILE A 140 -21.97 -11.09 -13.82
CA ILE A 140 -21.85 -12.19 -12.83
C ILE A 140 -20.66 -13.07 -13.17
N CYS A 141 -20.50 -13.41 -14.46
CA CYS A 141 -19.44 -14.25 -14.98
C CYS A 141 -18.52 -13.45 -15.90
N GLY A 142 -17.24 -13.81 -15.89
CA GLY A 142 -16.23 -13.15 -16.68
C GLY A 142 -14.97 -13.98 -16.84
N LEU A 143 -14.01 -13.43 -17.56
CA LEU A 143 -12.69 -14.00 -17.76
C LEU A 143 -11.64 -13.13 -17.11
N ARG A 144 -10.59 -13.77 -16.60
CA ARG A 144 -9.37 -13.11 -16.13
C ARG A 144 -8.20 -13.64 -16.94
N VAL A 145 -7.49 -12.74 -17.60
CA VAL A 145 -6.29 -13.01 -18.37
C VAL A 145 -5.11 -12.41 -17.61
N ILE A 146 -4.13 -13.25 -17.28
CA ILE A 146 -2.88 -12.85 -16.64
C ILE A 146 -1.77 -12.96 -17.67
N VAL A 147 -1.06 -11.86 -17.88
CA VAL A 147 0.07 -11.77 -18.82
C VAL A 147 1.37 -11.38 -18.08
N GLU A 148 2.50 -11.38 -18.79
CA GLU A 148 3.79 -11.00 -18.21
C GLU A 148 3.92 -9.47 -18.10
N ASN A 149 3.74 -8.75 -19.21
CA ASN A 149 4.04 -7.32 -19.30
C ASN A 149 2.81 -6.47 -19.65
N VAL A 150 2.93 -5.16 -19.44
CA VAL A 150 1.85 -4.19 -19.72
C VAL A 150 1.50 -4.14 -21.21
N ASP A 151 2.48 -4.23 -22.10
CA ASP A 151 2.24 -4.25 -23.55
C ASP A 151 1.35 -5.43 -23.95
N ASP A 152 1.58 -6.59 -23.34
CA ASP A 152 0.80 -7.80 -23.60
C ASP A 152 -0.64 -7.66 -23.08
N CYS A 153 -0.90 -6.84 -22.06
CA CYS A 153 -2.27 -6.52 -21.64
C CYS A 153 -3.05 -5.86 -22.78
N TYR A 154 -2.43 -4.90 -23.47
CA TYR A 154 -3.07 -4.19 -24.58
C TYR A 154 -3.13 -5.04 -25.84
N LYS A 155 -2.17 -5.95 -26.08
CA LYS A 155 -2.27 -6.94 -27.17
C LYS A 155 -3.45 -7.89 -26.93
N ALA A 156 -3.55 -8.45 -25.74
CA ALA A 156 -4.66 -9.33 -25.37
C ALA A 156 -6.02 -8.60 -25.43
N LEU A 157 -6.08 -7.31 -25.07
CA LEU A 157 -7.28 -6.49 -25.23
C LEU A 157 -7.74 -6.43 -26.69
N ARG A 158 -6.81 -6.22 -27.63
CA ARG A 158 -7.13 -6.21 -29.07
C ARG A 158 -7.69 -7.55 -29.53
N VAL A 159 -7.10 -8.67 -29.10
CA VAL A 159 -7.61 -10.01 -29.42
C VAL A 159 -9.02 -10.21 -28.88
N VAL A 160 -9.29 -9.79 -27.65
CA VAL A 160 -10.62 -9.86 -27.05
C VAL A 160 -11.65 -9.09 -27.88
N HIS A 161 -11.29 -7.89 -28.37
CA HIS A 161 -12.16 -7.06 -29.21
C HIS A 161 -12.29 -7.54 -30.66
N GLN A 162 -11.34 -8.35 -31.15
CA GLN A 162 -11.46 -9.04 -32.44
C GLN A 162 -12.39 -10.25 -32.35
N LEU A 163 -12.31 -10.99 -31.24
CA LEU A 163 -13.11 -12.19 -31.02
C LEU A 163 -14.57 -11.86 -30.69
N TRP A 164 -14.80 -10.79 -29.94
CA TRP A 164 -16.14 -10.38 -29.51
C TRP A 164 -16.36 -8.87 -29.67
N SER A 165 -17.55 -8.49 -30.12
CA SER A 165 -17.95 -7.10 -30.25
C SER A 165 -17.92 -6.38 -28.90
N GLU A 166 -17.21 -5.26 -28.81
CA GLU A 166 -17.15 -4.45 -27.59
C GLU A 166 -18.49 -3.75 -27.29
N VAL A 167 -18.78 -3.58 -25.99
CA VAL A 167 -19.90 -2.75 -25.54
C VAL A 167 -19.40 -1.31 -25.32
N PRO A 168 -19.88 -0.31 -26.09
CA PRO A 168 -19.38 1.06 -25.99
C PRO A 168 -19.49 1.63 -24.57
N GLY A 169 -18.45 2.34 -24.14
CA GLY A 169 -18.38 2.97 -22.82
C GLY A 169 -18.20 2.01 -21.64
N LYS A 170 -17.94 0.72 -21.89
CA LYS A 170 -17.65 -0.28 -20.85
C LYS A 170 -16.18 -0.64 -20.70
N LEU A 171 -15.30 -0.10 -21.54
CA LEU A 171 -13.86 -0.19 -21.36
C LEU A 171 -13.40 0.72 -20.21
N LYS A 172 -12.66 0.15 -19.26
CA LYS A 172 -12.02 0.88 -18.17
C LYS A 172 -10.56 0.48 -18.08
N ASP A 173 -9.70 1.43 -18.39
CA ASP A 173 -8.26 1.27 -18.26
C ASP A 173 -7.82 1.75 -16.87
N TYR A 174 -7.66 0.81 -15.93
CA TYR A 174 -7.08 1.07 -14.62
C TYR A 174 -5.55 0.91 -14.61
N ILE A 175 -4.92 0.57 -15.73
CA ILE A 175 -3.45 0.58 -15.82
C ILE A 175 -2.98 2.03 -15.90
N THR A 176 -3.58 2.81 -16.81
CA THR A 176 -3.28 4.25 -16.95
C THR A 176 -3.90 5.09 -15.84
N ARG A 177 -5.03 4.67 -15.28
CA ARG A 177 -5.73 5.35 -14.18
C ARG A 177 -6.03 4.38 -13.03
N PRO A 178 -5.03 4.04 -12.21
CA PRO A 178 -5.20 3.13 -11.07
C PRO A 178 -6.25 3.63 -10.08
N LYS A 179 -6.90 2.71 -9.38
CA LYS A 179 -7.79 3.09 -8.27
C LYS A 179 -6.97 3.58 -7.07
N PHE A 180 -7.64 4.27 -6.15
CA PHE A 180 -7.05 4.77 -4.89
C PHE A 180 -6.29 3.72 -4.07
N ASN A 181 -6.71 2.46 -4.11
CA ASN A 181 -6.07 1.36 -3.40
C ASN A 181 -4.94 0.68 -4.20
N GLY A 182 -4.45 1.32 -5.27
CA GLY A 182 -3.40 0.79 -6.14
C GLY A 182 -3.85 -0.28 -7.12
N TYR A 183 -5.15 -0.55 -7.23
CA TYR A 183 -5.66 -1.56 -8.16
C TYR A 183 -5.44 -1.16 -9.62
N GLN A 184 -4.83 -2.07 -10.38
CA GLN A 184 -4.56 -1.93 -11.82
C GLN A 184 -5.06 -3.15 -12.59
N SER A 185 -5.73 -2.92 -13.72
CA SER A 185 -6.25 -3.92 -14.65
C SER A 185 -6.93 -3.22 -15.83
N LEU A 186 -7.00 -3.86 -17.00
CA LEU A 186 -7.93 -3.47 -18.07
C LEU A 186 -9.24 -4.23 -17.86
N HIS A 187 -10.36 -3.51 -17.82
CA HIS A 187 -11.69 -4.12 -17.75
C HIS A 187 -12.44 -3.78 -19.03
N THR A 188 -12.96 -4.78 -19.73
CA THR A 188 -13.83 -4.59 -20.89
C THR A 188 -15.06 -5.48 -20.75
N VAL A 189 -16.19 -5.01 -21.29
CA VAL A 189 -17.38 -5.85 -21.44
C VAL A 189 -17.60 -6.04 -22.94
N VAL A 190 -17.71 -7.29 -23.35
CA VAL A 190 -17.93 -7.69 -24.74
C VAL A 190 -19.20 -8.52 -24.85
N MET A 191 -19.80 -8.57 -26.03
CA MET A 191 -20.96 -9.43 -26.29
C MET A 191 -20.47 -10.81 -26.69
N GLY A 192 -20.65 -11.80 -25.80
CA GLY A 192 -20.28 -13.18 -26.04
C GLY A 192 -21.22 -13.88 -27.02
N ASP A 193 -20.86 -15.11 -27.36
CA ASP A 193 -21.69 -15.97 -28.21
C ASP A 193 -23.03 -16.24 -27.52
N GLY A 194 -24.15 -15.89 -28.17
CA GLY A 194 -25.49 -15.98 -27.59
C GLY A 194 -26.00 -14.70 -26.95
N THR A 195 -25.39 -13.53 -27.23
CA THR A 195 -25.81 -12.20 -26.72
C THR A 195 -25.68 -12.00 -25.20
N VAL A 196 -25.02 -12.94 -24.51
CA VAL A 196 -24.70 -12.80 -23.10
C VAL A 196 -23.46 -11.93 -22.96
N PRO A 197 -23.53 -10.81 -22.23
CA PRO A 197 -22.37 -9.97 -21.97
C PRO A 197 -21.34 -10.70 -21.11
N LEU A 198 -20.07 -10.56 -21.48
CA LEU A 198 -18.92 -11.18 -20.83
C LEU A 198 -17.96 -10.09 -20.38
N GLU A 199 -17.68 -10.02 -19.08
CA GLU A 199 -16.64 -9.12 -18.56
C GLU A 199 -15.28 -9.80 -18.67
N VAL A 200 -14.31 -9.15 -19.34
CA VAL A 200 -12.93 -9.63 -19.44
C VAL A 200 -12.01 -8.68 -18.70
N GLN A 201 -11.15 -9.23 -17.85
CA GLN A 201 -10.15 -8.50 -17.08
C GLN A 201 -8.75 -8.95 -17.44
N ILE A 202 -7.91 -8.00 -17.81
CA ILE A 202 -6.56 -8.29 -18.30
C ILE A 202 -5.56 -7.53 -17.44
N ARG A 203 -4.60 -8.24 -16.84
CA ARG A 203 -3.61 -7.63 -15.96
C ARG A 203 -2.31 -8.43 -15.96
N THR A 204 -1.21 -7.80 -15.55
CA THR A 204 0.06 -8.52 -15.39
C THR A 204 0.06 -9.39 -14.14
N LYS A 205 1.07 -10.27 -14.03
CA LYS A 205 1.31 -11.05 -12.81
C LYS A 205 1.52 -10.16 -11.56
N GLU A 206 2.29 -9.07 -11.68
CA GLU A 206 2.51 -8.12 -10.58
C GLU A 206 1.20 -7.42 -10.19
N MET A 207 0.42 -6.94 -11.16
CA MET A 207 -0.89 -6.34 -10.93
C MET A 207 -1.88 -7.32 -10.31
N HIS A 208 -1.80 -8.61 -10.66
CA HIS A 208 -2.60 -9.65 -10.05
C HIS A 208 -2.25 -9.80 -8.57
N LEU A 209 -0.98 -9.95 -8.22
CA LEU A 209 -0.54 -10.08 -6.83
C LEU A 209 -0.95 -8.84 -6.01
N GLN A 210 -0.75 -7.64 -6.55
CA GLN A 210 -1.16 -6.39 -5.93
C GLN A 210 -2.68 -6.31 -5.72
N ALA A 211 -3.48 -6.80 -6.67
CA ALA A 211 -4.93 -6.78 -6.53
C ALA A 211 -5.48 -7.81 -5.52
N GLU A 212 -4.80 -8.95 -5.35
CA GLU A 212 -5.23 -9.99 -4.41
C GLU A 212 -4.76 -9.70 -2.98
N PHE A 213 -3.51 -9.26 -2.83
CA PHE A 213 -2.85 -9.08 -1.52
C PHE A 213 -2.61 -7.62 -1.14
N GLY A 214 -2.90 -6.66 -2.01
CA GLY A 214 -2.76 -5.23 -1.73
C GLY A 214 -1.37 -4.88 -1.22
N PHE A 215 -1.33 -4.06 -0.19
CA PHE A 215 -0.11 -3.70 0.55
C PHE A 215 0.77 -4.91 0.93
N ALA A 216 0.18 -6.08 1.22
CA ALA A 216 0.96 -7.27 1.60
C ALA A 216 1.69 -7.93 0.41
N ALA A 217 1.28 -7.65 -0.83
CA ALA A 217 1.91 -8.21 -2.04
C ALA A 217 3.38 -7.78 -2.18
N HIS A 218 3.65 -6.52 -1.87
CA HIS A 218 4.97 -5.91 -1.99
C HIS A 218 5.92 -6.24 -0.85
N TRP A 219 5.41 -6.64 0.32
CA TRP A 219 6.26 -7.12 1.43
C TRP A 219 7.15 -8.28 0.99
N ARG A 220 6.67 -9.09 0.03
CA ARG A 220 7.34 -10.30 -0.43
C ARG A 220 8.32 -10.06 -1.60
N TYR A 221 8.33 -8.87 -2.22
CA TYR A 221 9.06 -8.63 -3.47
C TYR A 221 9.62 -7.21 -3.57
N LYS A 222 10.93 -7.15 -3.91
CA LYS A 222 11.78 -6.00 -4.28
C LYS A 222 12.64 -5.43 -3.14
N GLU A 223 13.80 -6.08 -2.94
CA GLU A 223 15.07 -5.42 -2.61
C GLU A 223 15.72 -4.95 -3.92
N GLY A 224 15.80 -3.65 -4.15
CA GLY A 224 16.46 -3.10 -5.33
C GLY A 224 16.33 -1.57 -5.47
N ASP A 225 17.48 -0.89 -5.47
CA ASP A 225 17.79 0.48 -5.92
C ASP A 225 17.04 1.71 -5.34
N CYS A 226 16.23 1.56 -4.29
CA CYS A 226 15.72 2.73 -3.57
C CYS A 226 16.60 3.08 -2.35
N LYS A 227 16.83 4.38 -2.11
CA LYS A 227 17.54 4.89 -0.91
C LYS A 227 16.86 4.47 0.41
N HIS A 228 15.56 4.22 0.35
CA HIS A 228 14.76 3.61 1.41
C HIS A 228 14.21 2.28 0.90
N SER A 229 14.03 1.30 1.78
CA SER A 229 13.34 0.05 1.38
C SER A 229 11.95 0.37 0.79
N SER A 230 11.56 -0.38 -0.25
CA SER A 230 10.21 -0.30 -0.85
C SER A 230 9.10 -0.39 0.21
N PHE A 231 9.39 -1.14 1.27
CA PHE A 231 8.59 -1.29 2.47
C PHE A 231 8.32 0.03 3.22
N VAL A 232 9.37 0.83 3.52
CA VAL A 232 9.23 2.10 4.24
C VAL A 232 8.35 3.08 3.47
N LEU A 233 8.56 3.19 2.16
CA LEU A 233 7.79 4.09 1.30
C LEU A 233 6.29 3.77 1.32
N GLN A 234 5.94 2.48 1.32
CA GLN A 234 4.55 2.07 1.39
C GLN A 234 3.96 2.33 2.77
N MET A 235 4.72 2.08 3.84
CA MET A 235 4.27 2.36 5.20
C MET A 235 4.00 3.85 5.43
N VAL A 236 4.80 4.72 4.81
CA VAL A 236 4.56 6.18 4.75
C VAL A 236 3.26 6.51 4.01
N GLN A 237 3.04 5.95 2.81
CA GLN A 237 1.80 6.15 2.07
C GLN A 237 0.58 5.69 2.87
N TRP A 238 0.72 4.56 3.56
CA TRP A 238 -0.31 4.01 4.41
C TRP A 238 -0.59 4.90 5.63
N ALA A 239 0.43 5.41 6.32
CA ALA A 239 0.22 6.30 7.45
C ALA A 239 -0.44 7.61 7.04
N ARG A 240 0.02 8.24 5.94
CA ARG A 240 -0.66 9.41 5.36
C ARG A 240 -2.12 9.11 5.10
N TRP A 241 -2.39 7.94 4.54
CA TRP A 241 -3.74 7.52 4.25
C TRP A 241 -4.60 7.29 5.51
N VAL A 242 -4.08 6.67 6.57
CA VAL A 242 -4.79 6.51 7.86
C VAL A 242 -5.13 7.87 8.45
N VAL A 243 -4.17 8.79 8.38
CA VAL A 243 -4.33 10.19 8.81
C VAL A 243 -5.43 10.88 8.01
N THR A 244 -5.42 10.78 6.68
CA THR A 244 -6.48 11.34 5.83
C THR A 244 -7.84 10.75 6.16
N TRP A 245 -7.94 9.44 6.36
CA TRP A 245 -9.21 8.80 6.73
C TRP A 245 -9.72 9.31 8.09
N HIS A 246 -8.83 9.46 9.07
CA HIS A 246 -9.20 10.03 10.35
C HIS A 246 -9.82 11.41 10.16
N CYS A 247 -9.16 12.29 9.38
CA CYS A 247 -9.71 13.60 9.04
C CYS A 247 -11.08 13.51 8.33
N GLU A 248 -11.25 12.62 7.34
CA GLU A 248 -12.55 12.40 6.67
C GLU A 248 -13.65 11.97 7.65
N THR A 249 -13.32 11.10 8.60
CA THR A 249 -14.29 10.63 9.61
C THR A 249 -14.66 11.72 10.60
N MET A 250 -13.70 12.55 11.02
CA MET A 250 -13.95 13.68 11.93
C MET A 250 -14.73 14.80 11.22
N ASN A 251 -14.50 15.01 9.91
CA ASN A 251 -15.19 16.05 9.13
C ASN A 251 -16.65 15.66 8.76
N LYS A 252 -17.00 14.38 8.77
CA LYS A 252 -18.37 13.90 8.53
C LYS A 252 -19.36 14.34 9.61
N ASP A 253 -18.88 14.74 10.78
CA ASP A 253 -19.73 15.30 11.84
C ASP A 253 -20.07 16.80 11.59
N HIS A 254 -19.47 17.44 10.57
CA HIS A 254 -19.67 18.87 10.29
C HIS A 254 -20.09 19.27 8.87
N SER A 255 -20.28 18.34 7.92
CA SER A 255 -20.93 18.70 6.65
C SER A 255 -21.50 17.50 5.88
N SER A 256 -22.78 17.61 5.50
CA SER A 256 -23.45 16.75 4.53
C SER A 256 -23.11 17.20 3.11
N ILE A 257 -22.19 16.53 2.39
CA ILE A 257 -22.01 16.80 0.96
C ILE A 257 -21.85 15.51 0.13
N ALA A 258 -22.57 15.54 -0.99
CA ALA A 258 -22.78 14.52 -2.00
C ALA A 258 -21.50 14.03 -2.71
N TYR A 259 -21.55 12.76 -3.11
CA TYR A 259 -20.64 12.15 -4.07
C TYR A 259 -20.85 12.81 -5.45
N ASN A 260 -19.89 13.60 -5.91
CA ASN A 260 -19.76 13.93 -7.33
C ASN A 260 -18.38 13.51 -7.82
N ASP A 261 -18.39 12.42 -8.59
CA ASP A 261 -17.25 11.75 -9.21
C ASP A 261 -16.82 12.60 -10.42
N SER A 262 -15.93 13.58 -10.22
CA SER A 262 -15.36 14.38 -11.31
C SER A 262 -13.86 14.17 -11.41
N PHE A 263 -13.47 13.69 -12.59
CA PHE A 263 -12.15 13.24 -13.01
C PHE A 263 -11.14 14.38 -13.15
N LYS A 264 -9.92 14.22 -12.62
CA LYS A 264 -8.67 14.87 -13.08
C LYS A 264 -7.44 13.99 -12.80
N PRO A 265 -6.36 14.07 -13.60
CA PRO A 265 -5.24 13.11 -13.61
C PRO A 265 -4.34 13.22 -12.36
N HIS A 266 -3.62 12.11 -12.10
CA HIS A 266 -2.76 11.90 -10.93
C HIS A 266 -1.49 12.77 -10.95
N CYS A 267 -1.03 13.12 -9.76
CA CYS A 267 0.26 13.77 -9.56
C CYS A 267 1.35 12.76 -9.20
N SER A 268 2.55 12.96 -9.74
CA SER A 268 3.71 12.10 -9.52
C SER A 268 4.49 12.56 -8.30
N PHE A 269 4.61 11.70 -7.29
CA PHE A 269 5.49 11.93 -6.16
C PHE A 269 6.93 12.27 -6.62
N PRO A 270 7.63 13.22 -5.95
CA PRO A 270 7.29 13.87 -4.68
C PRO A 270 6.42 15.13 -4.81
N ASN A 271 6.04 15.54 -6.03
CA ASN A 271 5.42 16.84 -6.25
C ASN A 271 3.91 16.72 -6.48
N HIS A 272 3.15 17.66 -5.91
CA HIS A 272 1.73 17.85 -6.18
C HIS A 272 1.52 19.08 -7.09
N LEU A 273 0.59 19.01 -8.04
CA LEU A 273 0.05 20.20 -8.72
C LEU A 273 -0.83 20.96 -7.74
N ASP A 274 -0.79 22.30 -7.77
CA ASP A 274 -1.48 23.18 -6.79
C ASP A 274 -3.00 22.90 -6.69
N ASP A 275 -3.63 22.46 -7.78
CA ASP A 275 -5.06 22.12 -7.86
C ASP A 275 -5.37 20.60 -7.72
N CYS A 276 -4.45 19.82 -7.18
CA CYS A 276 -4.65 18.38 -7.00
C CYS A 276 -5.74 18.13 -5.94
N PRO A 277 -6.75 17.26 -6.18
CA PRO A 277 -7.71 16.87 -5.13
C PRO A 277 -7.06 16.07 -3.99
N PHE A 278 -5.81 15.64 -4.17
CA PHE A 278 -4.94 15.04 -3.16
C PHE A 278 -3.91 16.03 -2.57
N SER A 279 -3.82 17.25 -3.11
CA SER A 279 -3.19 18.35 -2.39
C SER A 279 -4.09 18.66 -1.20
N TYR A 280 -3.53 18.56 0.00
CA TYR A 280 -4.23 18.78 1.24
C TYR A 280 -4.82 20.21 1.23
N LYS A 281 -6.16 20.32 1.33
CA LYS A 281 -6.77 21.61 1.63
C LYS A 281 -6.41 21.95 3.08
N PRO A 282 -5.75 23.10 3.37
CA PRO A 282 -5.16 23.42 4.68
C PRO A 282 -6.13 23.57 5.85
N HIS A 283 -7.39 23.16 5.73
CA HIS A 283 -8.45 23.45 6.69
C HIS A 283 -8.99 22.14 7.26
N CYS A 284 -8.14 21.34 7.92
CA CYS A 284 -8.62 20.52 9.03
C CYS A 284 -8.38 21.34 10.30
N CYS A 285 -9.35 21.35 11.23
CA CYS A 285 -9.38 22.16 12.45
C CYS A 285 -7.99 22.48 13.04
N ASP A 286 -7.71 23.77 13.22
CA ASP A 286 -6.50 24.28 13.89
C ASP A 286 -6.42 23.90 15.39
N ASP A 287 -7.43 23.24 15.96
CA ASP A 287 -7.54 22.94 17.40
C ASP A 287 -7.09 21.51 17.81
N GLY A 288 -6.70 20.65 16.86
CA GLY A 288 -6.36 19.23 17.12
C GLY A 288 -4.87 18.89 16.97
N PRO A 289 -4.37 17.80 17.58
CA PRO A 289 -2.99 17.38 17.39
C PRO A 289 -2.71 16.99 15.91
N VAL A 290 -1.52 17.34 15.42
CA VAL A 290 -1.00 16.94 14.11
C VAL A 290 -0.11 15.70 14.24
N PHE A 291 -0.30 14.74 13.33
CA PHE A 291 0.50 13.53 13.26
C PHE A 291 1.55 13.65 12.16
N VAL A 292 2.82 13.50 12.51
CA VAL A 292 3.97 13.63 11.62
C VAL A 292 4.65 12.27 11.47
N ILE A 293 4.97 11.91 10.23
CA ILE A 293 5.63 10.65 9.87
C ILE A 293 7.13 10.88 9.90
N MET A 294 7.81 10.24 10.84
CA MET A 294 9.25 10.32 11.02
C MET A 294 9.94 9.13 10.33
N ILE A 295 10.99 9.39 9.56
CA ILE A 295 11.88 8.37 8.99
C ILE A 295 13.29 8.63 9.52
N GLU A 296 13.80 7.68 10.31
CA GLU A 296 15.15 7.72 10.86
C GLU A 296 15.81 6.35 10.63
N ASN A 297 16.95 6.32 9.92
CA ASN A 297 17.69 5.07 9.62
C ASN A 297 16.79 3.95 9.06
N ASP A 298 15.96 4.26 8.05
CA ASP A 298 14.96 3.35 7.44
C ASP A 298 13.89 2.81 8.41
N LYS A 299 13.76 3.38 9.61
CA LYS A 299 12.64 3.10 10.51
C LYS A 299 11.64 4.23 10.43
N MET A 300 10.40 3.86 10.09
CA MET A 300 9.27 4.77 10.05
C MET A 300 8.51 4.70 11.38
N SER A 301 8.12 5.87 11.89
CA SER A 301 7.23 6.01 13.04
C SER A 301 6.29 7.20 12.83
N VAL A 302 5.14 7.22 13.50
CA VAL A 302 4.24 8.37 13.50
C VAL A 302 4.20 8.98 14.89
N GLN A 303 4.47 10.27 14.97
CA GLN A 303 4.52 11.02 16.21
C GLN A 303 3.42 12.08 16.26
N GLU A 304 2.86 12.27 17.45
CA GLU A 304 1.84 13.28 17.73
C GLU A 304 2.49 14.58 18.20
N PHE A 305 2.05 15.69 17.62
CA PHE A 305 2.48 17.05 17.94
C PHE A 305 1.26 17.97 18.10
N PRO A 306 1.31 19.01 18.94
CA PRO A 306 0.31 20.09 18.96
C PRO A 306 0.14 20.80 17.59
N ALA A 307 -1.04 21.37 17.30
CA ALA A 307 -1.39 22.00 16.00
C ALA A 307 -0.45 23.12 15.53
N ASP A 308 0.18 23.83 16.47
CA ASP A 308 1.10 24.94 16.20
C ASP A 308 2.58 24.53 16.21
N SER A 309 2.88 23.23 16.31
CA SER A 309 4.27 22.76 16.39
C SER A 309 5.03 23.03 15.10
N THR A 310 6.30 23.37 15.28
CA THR A 310 7.25 23.70 14.21
C THR A 310 8.30 22.60 14.03
N MET A 311 9.05 22.66 12.94
CA MET A 311 10.19 21.75 12.73
C MET A 311 11.21 21.85 13.88
N MET A 312 11.39 23.03 14.50
CA MET A 312 12.21 23.17 15.71
C MET A 312 11.71 22.30 16.85
N ASP A 313 10.41 22.30 17.15
CA ASP A 313 9.83 21.50 18.24
C ASP A 313 10.06 19.98 18.00
N LEU A 314 10.01 19.56 16.74
CA LEU A 314 10.32 18.20 16.33
C LEU A 314 11.81 17.87 16.48
N LEU A 315 12.71 18.76 16.06
CA LEU A 315 14.15 18.57 16.21
C LEU A 315 14.58 18.55 17.68
N GLU A 316 13.99 19.39 18.53
CA GLU A 316 14.22 19.37 19.98
C GLU A 316 13.78 18.03 20.59
N ARG A 317 12.60 17.54 20.20
CA ARG A 317 12.08 16.25 20.65
C ARG A 317 12.93 15.07 20.16
N ALA A 318 13.42 15.11 18.93
CA ALA A 318 14.30 14.08 18.37
C ALA A 318 15.72 14.12 19.00
N GLY A 319 16.24 15.31 19.31
CA GLY A 319 17.57 15.52 19.90
C GLY A 319 17.70 15.09 21.36
N LEU A 320 16.59 14.94 22.10
CA LEU A 320 16.58 14.49 23.49
C LEU A 320 17.03 13.02 23.67
N GLY A 321 17.12 12.22 22.59
CA GLY A 321 17.50 10.80 22.65
C GLY A 321 19.00 10.48 22.51
N ASN A 322 19.83 11.37 21.94
CA ASN A 322 21.20 11.05 21.51
C ASN A 322 22.33 11.80 22.23
N SER A 323 22.08 12.33 23.43
CA SER A 323 23.14 12.93 24.25
C SER A 323 24.03 11.86 24.92
N ARG A 324 24.82 11.08 24.14
CA ARG A 324 25.95 10.34 24.71
C ARG A 324 27.03 11.35 25.12
N ARG A 325 27.09 11.68 26.42
CA ARG A 325 28.23 12.40 27.00
C ARG A 325 29.49 11.57 26.81
N SER A 326 30.37 12.01 25.92
CA SER A 326 31.76 11.53 25.86
C SER A 326 32.50 11.94 27.15
N PRO A 327 33.46 11.15 27.66
CA PRO A 327 34.25 11.47 28.85
C PRO A 327 35.09 12.76 28.73
N PHE A 328 35.18 13.35 27.52
CA PHE A 328 36.04 14.49 27.21
C PHE A 328 35.29 15.83 27.02
N GLY A 329 34.02 15.93 27.40
CA GLY A 329 33.35 17.23 27.55
C GLY A 329 32.97 17.98 26.25
N PHE A 330 33.07 17.35 25.08
CA PHE A 330 32.54 17.90 23.83
C PHE A 330 31.11 17.41 23.57
N THR A 331 30.17 18.33 23.36
CA THR A 331 28.83 18.07 22.83
C THR A 331 28.95 17.87 21.32
N LEU A 332 29.03 16.61 20.86
CA LEU A 332 28.81 16.32 19.45
C LEU A 332 27.29 16.47 19.20
N LYS A 333 26.83 17.67 18.81
CA LYS A 333 25.53 17.76 18.14
C LYS A 333 25.72 17.02 16.83
N GLU A 334 25.22 15.79 16.74
CA GLU A 334 24.92 15.20 15.44
C GLU A 334 24.00 16.20 14.75
N GLU A 335 24.52 16.99 13.81
CA GLU A 335 23.71 17.89 13.00
C GLU A 335 22.79 17.02 12.15
N LEU A 336 21.60 16.74 12.67
CA LEU A 336 20.55 16.11 11.87
C LEU A 336 20.19 17.08 10.76
N ARG A 337 20.20 16.61 9.51
CA ARG A 337 19.71 17.38 8.36
C ARG A 337 18.27 16.94 8.08
N PRO A 338 17.26 17.66 8.58
CA PRO A 338 15.88 17.33 8.31
C PRO A 338 15.53 17.58 6.84
N ARG A 339 14.81 16.64 6.25
CA ARG A 339 14.12 16.85 4.97
C ARG A 339 12.63 16.70 5.21
N LEU A 340 11.87 17.74 4.91
CA LEU A 340 10.43 17.74 4.98
C LEU A 340 9.89 17.42 3.59
N ASN A 341 9.16 16.30 3.45
CA ASN A 341 8.59 15.86 2.18
C ASN A 341 9.64 15.80 1.04
N HIS A 342 10.85 15.33 1.36
CA HIS A 342 12.06 15.27 0.50
C HIS A 342 12.75 16.59 0.17
N GLU A 343 12.22 17.72 0.60
CA GLU A 343 12.89 19.01 0.46
C GLU A 343 13.75 19.31 1.70
N PRO A 344 14.99 19.79 1.54
CA PRO A 344 15.80 20.22 2.67
C PRO A 344 15.11 21.39 3.37
N VAL A 345 15.02 21.32 4.70
CA VAL A 345 14.39 22.38 5.48
C VAL A 345 15.38 23.53 5.64
N ASN A 346 15.11 24.66 4.97
CA ASN A 346 15.92 25.87 5.07
C ASN A 346 15.48 26.78 6.23
N ASP A 347 14.19 26.74 6.59
CA ASP A 347 13.62 27.50 7.69
C ASP A 347 13.05 26.54 8.75
N PRO A 348 13.71 26.41 9.91
CA PRO A 348 13.27 25.47 10.94
C PRO A 348 12.03 25.96 11.71
N THR A 349 11.56 27.20 11.47
CA THR A 349 10.31 27.71 12.05
C THR A 349 9.07 27.31 11.27
N CYS A 350 9.23 26.54 10.18
CA CYS A 350 8.10 26.07 9.39
C CYS A 350 7.14 25.22 10.25
N ARG A 351 5.84 25.53 10.18
CA ARG A 351 4.79 24.79 10.88
C ARG A 351 4.62 23.39 10.28
N LEU A 352 4.56 22.40 11.16
CA LEU A 352 4.29 21.02 10.80
C LEU A 352 2.81 20.86 10.48
N LYS A 353 2.52 20.09 9.43
CA LYS A 353 1.17 19.76 9.01
C LYS A 353 0.88 18.30 9.25
N MET A 354 -0.41 18.02 9.40
CA MET A 354 -0.93 16.66 9.48
C MET A 354 -0.49 15.82 8.27
N GLY A 355 0.24 14.72 8.50
CA GLY A 355 0.74 13.80 7.46
C GLY A 355 2.07 14.20 6.81
N ASP A 356 2.73 15.24 7.31
CA ASP A 356 4.09 15.59 6.88
C ASP A 356 5.07 14.44 7.13
N VAL A 357 6.02 14.28 6.21
CA VAL A 357 7.07 13.26 6.31
C VAL A 357 8.40 13.96 6.58
N VAL A 358 9.03 13.63 7.71
CA VAL A 358 10.32 14.19 8.10
C VAL A 358 11.37 13.09 8.11
N GLU A 359 12.33 13.20 7.20
CA GLU A 359 13.51 12.35 7.17
C GLU A 359 14.61 13.01 8.00
N LEU A 360 15.11 12.31 9.01
CA LEU A 360 16.27 12.73 9.78
C LEU A 360 17.47 11.90 9.31
N THR A 361 18.37 12.55 8.57
CA THR A 361 19.65 11.93 8.18
C THR A 361 20.77 12.51 9.05
N PRO A 362 21.63 11.68 9.69
CA PRO A 362 22.81 12.17 10.38
C PRO A 362 23.76 12.86 9.39
N ALA A 363 24.43 13.95 9.81
CA ALA A 363 25.36 14.71 8.96
C ALA A 363 26.53 13.88 8.39
N ILE A 364 26.82 12.72 8.99
CA ILE A 364 27.94 11.86 8.62
C ILE A 364 27.38 10.62 7.90
N PRO A 365 27.64 10.44 6.59
CA PRO A 365 27.27 9.21 5.91
C PRO A 365 28.09 8.05 6.48
N ASP A 366 27.45 6.91 6.73
CA ASP A 366 28.04 5.67 7.28
C ASP A 366 29.30 5.21 6.51
N LYS A 367 29.44 5.60 5.22
CA LYS A 367 30.63 5.37 4.39
C LYS A 367 31.90 6.07 4.89
N SER A 368 31.76 7.23 5.52
CA SER A 368 32.91 8.02 6.01
C SER A 368 33.48 7.49 7.33
N LEU A 369 32.76 6.63 8.07
CA LEU A 369 33.30 5.98 9.27
C LEU A 369 34.40 4.96 8.93
N THR A 370 34.34 4.34 7.74
CA THR A 370 35.40 3.44 7.25
C THR A 370 36.65 4.23 6.89
N GLU A 371 36.50 5.34 6.16
CA GLU A 371 37.60 6.24 5.81
C GLU A 371 38.22 6.88 7.07
N TYR A 372 37.41 7.29 8.05
CA TYR A 372 37.90 7.79 9.34
C TYR A 372 38.64 6.72 10.14
N ARG A 373 38.18 5.46 10.14
CA ARG A 373 38.89 4.35 10.78
C ARG A 373 40.23 4.08 10.12
N GLU A 374 40.29 4.13 8.78
CA GLU A 374 41.54 3.96 8.03
C GLU A 374 42.50 5.14 8.23
N GLU A 375 42.00 6.38 8.33
CA GLU A 375 42.78 7.58 8.62
C GLU A 375 43.34 7.54 10.06
N ILE A 376 42.53 7.15 11.05
CA ILE A 376 42.96 6.96 12.44
C ILE A 376 44.00 5.84 12.52
N GLN A 377 43.80 4.72 11.83
CA GLN A 377 44.77 3.64 11.77
C GLN A 377 46.09 4.09 11.10
N ARG A 378 46.01 4.91 10.03
CA ARG A 378 47.19 5.53 9.40
C ARG A 378 47.93 6.45 10.35
N MET A 379 47.23 7.28 11.13
CA MET A 379 47.84 8.16 12.13
C MET A 379 48.56 7.37 13.23
N TYR A 380 47.94 6.30 13.76
CA TYR A 380 48.59 5.41 14.73
C TYR A 380 49.82 4.71 14.15
N ASN A 381 49.76 4.30 12.89
CA ASN A 381 50.89 3.66 12.21
C ASN A 381 52.01 4.64 11.82
N SER A 382 51.67 5.92 11.59
CA SER A 382 52.64 6.98 11.26
C SER A 382 53.28 7.66 12.47
N GLY A 383 52.81 7.33 13.67
CA GLY A 383 53.21 7.97 14.93
C GLY A 383 54.29 7.22 15.71
N LEU A 384 55.41 6.83 15.09
CA LEU A 384 56.69 6.60 15.74
C LEU A 384 57.85 6.71 14.74
N PRO A 385 58.63 7.81 14.80
CA PRO A 385 60.07 7.71 14.66
C PRO A 385 60.72 8.31 15.90
N VAL A 386 61.40 7.49 16.70
CA VAL A 386 62.37 8.01 17.67
C VAL A 386 63.77 7.64 17.21
N SER A 387 64.48 8.71 16.90
CA SER A 387 65.85 8.89 16.45
C SER A 387 66.90 8.12 17.23
N SER A 388 67.95 7.77 16.51
CA SER A 388 69.29 7.48 16.98
C SER A 388 69.87 8.62 17.84
N ALA A 389 70.57 8.24 18.93
CA ALA A 389 71.69 8.97 19.50
C ALA A 389 72.63 7.93 20.15
N GLY A 390 73.90 7.95 19.76
CA GLY A 390 74.84 6.85 20.00
C GLY A 390 75.53 6.85 21.37
N THR A 391 76.16 5.72 21.67
CA THR A 391 77.38 5.66 22.48
C THR A 391 78.20 4.44 22.04
N SER A 392 79.45 4.70 21.68
CA SER A 392 80.49 3.73 21.35
C SER A 392 81.00 2.97 22.59
N ALA A 393 81.21 1.65 22.50
CA ALA A 393 82.45 0.96 22.91
C ALA A 393 82.33 -0.58 22.80
N SER A 394 83.19 -1.13 21.92
CA SER A 394 84.03 -2.31 22.13
C SER A 394 83.48 -3.64 22.67
N SER A 395 83.59 -4.65 21.79
CA SER A 395 84.44 -5.86 21.95
C SER A 395 83.76 -7.24 22.12
N MET A 396 84.28 -8.16 21.28
CA MET A 396 84.46 -9.61 21.47
C MET A 396 83.22 -10.53 21.43
N ILE A 397 83.07 -11.33 20.36
CA ILE A 397 83.58 -12.71 20.13
C ILE A 397 82.66 -13.82 20.70
N ALA A 398 82.46 -14.85 19.87
CA ALA A 398 82.05 -16.24 20.14
C ALA A 398 80.55 -16.63 20.02
N SER A 399 80.25 -17.22 18.85
CA SER A 399 79.64 -18.55 18.65
C SER A 399 79.20 -19.36 19.89
N ARG A 400 77.98 -19.93 19.84
CA ARG A 400 77.72 -21.38 19.62
C ARG A 400 76.25 -21.75 19.91
N THR A 401 75.75 -22.65 19.05
CA THR A 401 74.73 -23.70 19.24
C THR A 401 73.34 -23.34 19.75
#